data_AF-A0A834CW81-F1
#
_entry.id   AF-A0A834CW81-F1
#
_cell.length_a   1.000
_cell.length_b   1.000
_cell.length_c   1.000
_cell.angle_alpha   90.00
_cell.angle_beta   90.00
_cell.angle_gamma   90.00
#
_symmetry.space_group_name_H-M   'P 1'
#
loop_
_entity.id
_entity.type
_entity.pdbx_description
1 polymer ?
#
loop_
_entity_poly.entity_id
_entity_poly.type
_entity_poly.pdbx_seq_one_letter_code
_entity_poly.pdbx_strand_id
1 'polypeptide(L)'
;MAENRSLSSDGRNWKRMPFFVFFRDARLVFKLDTLGWEILGMAVPAALAVAADPIASLIDTAFIGHIGPVELAAAGISIALFNQASRITIFPLVSITTSFVAEEDTVGRVGIKEAEKGSDKQNETTDQCTPEDAMLEDMERGEAGKKGQNLEKSLPKDSEMKEFMPGDVKLDLEKDDPKQNVENAESSSAKKSRVKRESMQENSTLEDVDRDFDDDTTMDGKAGIGSSKRKSAKTKTEKRHIASASTALLFGSILGVFQAIVLILGAKPLLHVMGVKSSSPMIAPALKYLKLRSLGAPAVLLSLAMQGIFRGFKDTKTPLYVIVVGYTINIILDPILIFVLRLGISGAAIAHVLSQYLILSILLCMLMRKVYLLPPSRKELQFSRFLKNGGLLLARVVAVTFCVTLAASLAARLGSTSMAAFQTCLQVWLTSSLLSDGLAVAGQAILACAFAEKDYKKATATANRVLQMGVVVGLGLLVIVGGGLYFGAGVFTKDKNVLHLMYLGIPFIAGTQPINTLAFVLDGVNFGASDFAYTAYSMIIMAIASITSEYLLAKARGYIGIWYALIIYMGLRTVAGVWRVGTATGPWRFLRGRMLS
;
A
#
# COMPACT_ATOMS: atom_id res chain seq x y z
N MET A 1 67.94 9.23 -20.98
CA MET A 1 68.12 7.86 -20.45
C MET A 1 67.78 7.86 -18.96
N ALA A 2 67.44 6.68 -18.40
CA ALA A 2 67.70 6.18 -17.03
C ALA A 2 67.85 7.14 -15.81
N GLU A 3 67.39 6.82 -14.60
CA GLU A 3 66.39 5.82 -14.15
C GLU A 3 66.02 6.02 -12.66
N ASN A 4 64.77 5.71 -12.31
CA ASN A 4 64.31 5.01 -11.10
C ASN A 4 64.47 5.55 -9.65
N ARG A 5 63.48 5.14 -8.84
CA ARG A 5 63.39 5.07 -7.36
C ARG A 5 63.27 6.41 -6.59
N SER A 6 62.34 6.55 -5.64
CA SER A 6 61.34 5.59 -5.14
C SER A 6 60.03 6.27 -4.73
N LEU A 7 58.91 5.76 -5.27
CA LEU A 7 57.61 5.91 -4.62
C LEU A 7 57.54 4.92 -3.45
N SER A 8 57.31 5.42 -2.23
CA SER A 8 56.85 4.57 -1.14
C SER A 8 55.43 4.11 -1.46
N SER A 9 55.19 2.80 -1.42
CA SER A 9 53.87 2.25 -1.76
C SER A 9 52.85 2.58 -0.66
N ASP A 10 51.86 3.43 -0.98
CA ASP A 10 50.69 3.61 -0.13
C ASP A 10 49.87 2.31 -0.12
N GLY A 11 50.03 1.55 0.96
CA GLY A 11 49.45 0.22 1.11
C GLY A 11 47.94 0.30 1.19
N ARG A 12 47.25 -0.03 0.08
CA ARG A 12 45.78 -0.03 -0.05
C ARG A 12 45.11 -0.73 1.14
N ASN A 13 44.68 0.07 2.11
CA ASN A 13 44.15 -0.36 3.40
C ASN A 13 42.72 -0.91 3.26
N TRP A 14 42.58 -2.11 2.69
CA TRP A 14 41.29 -2.80 2.49
C TRP A 14 40.47 -2.91 3.80
N LYS A 15 41.15 -3.00 4.95
CA LYS A 15 40.55 -3.00 6.30
C LYS A 15 39.83 -1.68 6.67
N ARG A 16 39.98 -0.59 5.89
CA ARG A 16 39.25 0.68 6.06
C ARG A 16 38.05 0.85 5.10
N MET A 17 37.61 -0.21 4.41
CA MET A 17 36.32 -0.15 3.70
C MET A 17 35.15 0.04 4.70
N PRO A 18 34.28 1.07 4.53
CA PRO A 18 33.19 1.35 5.47
C PRO A 18 32.18 0.22 5.67
N PHE A 19 32.16 -0.78 4.79
CA PHE A 19 31.40 -2.03 4.98
C PHE A 19 31.66 -2.70 6.35
N PHE A 20 32.91 -2.71 6.82
CA PHE A 20 33.24 -3.30 8.12
C PHE A 20 32.68 -2.52 9.32
N VAL A 21 32.22 -1.27 9.13
CA VAL A 21 31.56 -0.47 10.19
C VAL A 21 30.19 -1.06 10.56
N PHE A 22 29.55 -1.81 9.66
CA PHE A 22 28.23 -2.43 9.89
C PHE A 22 28.30 -3.78 10.62
N PHE A 23 29.41 -4.50 10.46
CA PHE A 23 29.71 -5.74 11.19
C PHE A 23 30.55 -5.52 12.47
N ARG A 24 31.05 -4.29 12.66
CA ARG A 24 31.58 -3.84 13.95
C ARG A 24 30.50 -4.03 15.02
N ASP A 25 30.92 -4.58 16.15
CA ASP A 25 30.06 -4.88 17.31
C ASP A 25 28.90 -5.86 17.02
N ALA A 26 29.09 -6.85 16.13
CA ALA A 26 28.14 -7.94 15.88
C ALA A 26 27.70 -8.75 17.13
N ARG A 27 28.40 -8.63 18.28
CA ARG A 27 27.91 -9.15 19.58
C ARG A 27 26.64 -8.44 20.08
N LEU A 28 26.19 -7.38 19.41
CA LEU A 28 24.96 -6.64 19.72
C LEU A 28 23.70 -7.16 19.01
N VAL A 29 23.77 -8.12 18.06
CA VAL A 29 22.56 -8.56 17.31
C VAL A 29 21.47 -9.05 18.27
N PHE A 30 21.86 -9.86 19.26
CA PHE A 30 20.97 -10.44 20.27
C PHE A 30 20.80 -9.56 21.52
N LYS A 31 21.34 -8.34 21.56
CA LYS A 31 21.02 -7.41 22.65
C LYS A 31 19.63 -6.85 22.45
N LEU A 32 18.71 -7.28 23.31
CA LEU A 32 17.41 -6.66 23.56
C LEU A 32 17.61 -5.36 24.40
N ASP A 33 18.42 -4.45 23.88
CA ASP A 33 18.49 -3.07 24.36
C ASP A 33 17.26 -2.27 23.87
N THR A 34 17.12 -1.01 24.30
CA THR A 34 15.96 -0.16 23.96
C THR A 34 15.75 -0.06 22.44
N LEU A 35 16.82 0.06 21.66
CA LEU A 35 16.77 0.08 20.20
C LEU A 35 16.39 -1.30 19.62
N GLY A 36 16.87 -2.40 20.20
CA GLY A 36 16.47 -3.75 19.82
C GLY A 36 14.97 -4.00 20.00
N TRP A 37 14.40 -3.55 21.12
CA TRP A 37 12.95 -3.60 21.37
C TRP A 37 12.15 -2.62 20.49
N GLU A 38 12.65 -1.40 20.26
CA GLU A 38 12.06 -0.41 19.35
C GLU A 38 11.91 -1.00 17.94
N ILE A 39 12.97 -1.63 17.41
CA ILE A 39 12.96 -2.31 16.12
C ILE A 39 11.98 -3.50 16.13
N LEU A 40 12.07 -4.40 17.12
CA LEU A 40 11.29 -5.64 17.14
C LEU A 40 9.78 -5.38 17.27
N GLY A 41 9.39 -4.42 18.12
CA GLY A 41 7.99 -4.02 18.34
C GLY A 41 7.33 -3.40 17.11
N MET A 42 8.11 -2.80 16.20
CA MET A 42 7.61 -2.35 14.90
C MET A 42 7.68 -3.47 13.84
N ALA A 43 8.74 -4.28 13.85
CA ALA A 43 9.02 -5.26 12.80
C ALA A 43 8.07 -6.47 12.82
N VAL A 44 7.75 -7.01 13.99
CA VAL A 44 6.92 -8.23 14.09
C VAL A 44 5.47 -7.97 13.63
N PRO A 45 4.75 -6.92 14.09
CA PRO A 45 3.41 -6.63 13.57
C PRO A 45 3.40 -6.31 12.07
N ALA A 46 4.43 -5.62 11.57
CA ALA A 46 4.56 -5.32 10.15
C ALA A 46 4.77 -6.59 9.30
N ALA A 47 5.67 -7.49 9.73
CA ALA A 47 5.92 -8.76 9.04
C ALA A 47 4.67 -9.64 8.99
N LEU A 48 3.93 -9.76 10.10
CA LEU A 48 2.67 -10.51 10.16
C LEU A 48 1.60 -9.91 9.23
N ALA A 49 1.48 -8.58 9.20
CA ALA A 49 0.51 -7.89 8.34
C ALA A 49 0.83 -8.05 6.84
N VAL A 50 2.10 -8.05 6.45
CA VAL A 50 2.54 -8.22 5.06
C VAL A 50 2.50 -9.69 4.61
N ALA A 51 2.68 -10.65 5.52
CA ALA A 51 2.71 -12.07 5.19
C ALA A 51 1.34 -12.74 4.94
N ALA A 52 0.23 -12.11 5.36
CA ALA A 52 -1.11 -12.72 5.28
C ALA A 52 -1.54 -13.12 3.85
N ASP A 53 -1.39 -12.20 2.87
CA ASP A 53 -1.70 -12.46 1.44
C ASP A 53 -0.78 -13.53 0.82
N PRO A 54 0.57 -13.46 0.97
CA PRO A 54 1.48 -14.50 0.53
C PRO A 54 1.20 -15.89 1.12
N ILE A 55 0.86 -15.98 2.42
CA ILE A 55 0.53 -17.25 3.09
C ILE A 55 -0.78 -17.84 2.56
N ALA A 56 -1.81 -17.03 2.37
CA ALA A 56 -3.05 -17.48 1.72
C ALA A 56 -2.78 -17.99 0.30
N SER A 57 -1.99 -17.23 -0.48
CA SER A 57 -1.63 -17.61 -1.85
C SER A 57 -0.75 -18.87 -1.93
N LEU A 58 0.00 -19.24 -0.88
CA LEU A 58 0.64 -20.55 -0.78
C LEU A 58 -0.37 -21.69 -0.63
N ILE A 59 -1.46 -21.47 0.10
CA ILE A 59 -2.52 -22.45 0.31
C ILE A 59 -3.34 -22.63 -0.98
N ASP A 60 -3.72 -21.54 -1.66
CA ASP A 60 -4.29 -21.55 -3.02
C ASP A 60 -3.39 -22.37 -3.97
N THR A 61 -2.06 -22.13 -3.93
CA THR A 61 -1.07 -22.85 -4.75
C THR A 61 -1.05 -24.36 -4.44
N ALA A 62 -1.19 -24.75 -3.18
CA ALA A 62 -1.21 -26.15 -2.76
C ALA A 62 -2.52 -26.87 -3.16
N PHE A 63 -3.67 -26.19 -3.15
CA PHE A 63 -4.91 -26.74 -3.67
C PHE A 63 -4.87 -26.91 -5.19
N ILE A 64 -4.41 -25.89 -5.93
CA ILE A 64 -4.28 -25.96 -7.40
C ILE A 64 -3.27 -27.05 -7.80
N GLY A 65 -2.18 -27.21 -7.07
CA GLY A 65 -1.15 -28.24 -7.33
C GLY A 65 -1.58 -29.68 -7.07
N HIS A 66 -2.71 -29.89 -6.37
CA HIS A 66 -3.40 -31.18 -6.28
C HIS A 66 -4.36 -31.46 -7.43
N ILE A 67 -4.73 -30.46 -8.25
CA ILE A 67 -5.52 -30.68 -9.48
C ILE A 67 -4.63 -31.29 -10.57
N GLY A 68 -3.46 -30.70 -10.79
CA GLY A 68 -2.49 -31.20 -11.77
C GLY A 68 -1.35 -30.24 -12.08
N PRO A 69 -0.26 -30.74 -12.72
CA PRO A 69 0.91 -29.94 -13.07
C PRO A 69 0.63 -28.94 -14.20
N VAL A 70 -0.37 -29.19 -15.05
CA VAL A 70 -0.77 -28.27 -16.12
C VAL A 70 -1.52 -27.08 -15.53
N GLU A 71 -2.39 -27.34 -14.56
CA GLU A 71 -3.24 -26.37 -13.87
C GLU A 71 -2.41 -25.45 -12.97
N LEU A 72 -1.47 -26.02 -12.21
CA LEU A 72 -0.53 -25.27 -11.38
C LEU A 72 0.35 -24.33 -12.20
N ALA A 73 0.87 -24.81 -13.35
CA ALA A 73 1.63 -23.98 -14.27
C ALA A 73 0.78 -22.87 -14.93
N ALA A 74 -0.45 -23.21 -15.31
CA ALA A 74 -1.41 -22.29 -15.92
C ALA A 74 -1.89 -21.19 -14.96
N ALA A 75 -2.11 -21.53 -13.69
CA ALA A 75 -2.37 -20.56 -12.63
C ALA A 75 -1.15 -19.66 -12.42
N GLY A 76 0.04 -20.24 -12.24
CA GLY A 76 1.28 -19.48 -12.00
C GLY A 76 1.58 -18.43 -13.08
N ILE A 77 1.52 -18.81 -14.36
CA ILE A 77 1.80 -17.87 -15.45
C ILE A 77 0.73 -16.76 -15.58
N SER A 78 -0.50 -17.07 -15.17
CA SER A 78 -1.60 -16.09 -15.11
C SER A 78 -1.49 -15.16 -13.90
N ILE A 79 -1.04 -15.68 -12.76
CA ILE A 79 -0.74 -14.90 -11.54
C ILE A 79 0.41 -13.94 -11.82
N ALA A 80 1.47 -14.37 -12.51
CA ALA A 80 2.57 -13.51 -12.93
C ALA A 80 2.09 -12.32 -13.78
N LEU A 81 1.23 -12.57 -14.79
CA LEU A 81 0.62 -11.52 -15.62
C LEU A 81 -0.29 -10.58 -14.81
N PHE A 82 -1.18 -11.12 -13.97
CA PHE A 82 -2.08 -10.33 -13.13
C PHE A 82 -1.28 -9.45 -12.15
N ASN A 83 -0.25 -9.99 -11.52
CA ASN A 83 0.58 -9.28 -10.55
C ASN A 83 1.46 -8.22 -11.24
N GLN A 84 1.99 -8.48 -12.44
CA GLN A 84 2.75 -7.48 -13.18
C GLN A 84 1.87 -6.30 -13.62
N ALA A 85 0.65 -6.55 -14.09
CA ALA A 85 -0.31 -5.49 -14.39
C ALA A 85 -0.70 -4.71 -13.12
N SER A 86 -1.01 -5.42 -12.03
CA SER A 86 -1.40 -4.82 -10.75
C SER A 86 -0.30 -3.94 -10.15
N ARG A 87 0.96 -4.37 -10.15
CA ARG A 87 2.04 -3.57 -9.52
C ARG A 87 2.30 -2.23 -10.23
N ILE A 88 1.92 -2.11 -11.52
CA ILE A 88 1.99 -0.86 -12.28
C ILE A 88 0.88 0.11 -11.87
N THR A 89 -0.33 -0.39 -11.59
CA THR A 89 -1.50 0.42 -11.21
C THR A 89 -1.55 0.73 -9.71
N ILE A 90 -1.09 -0.19 -8.85
CA ILE A 90 -1.09 -0.07 -7.38
C ILE A 90 -0.14 1.02 -6.89
N PHE A 91 1.08 1.12 -7.42
CA PHE A 91 2.08 2.06 -6.91
C PHE A 91 1.61 3.53 -7.00
N PRO A 92 1.07 4.01 -8.15
CA PRO A 92 0.37 5.30 -8.20
C PRO A 92 -0.74 5.40 -7.16
N LEU A 93 -1.69 4.46 -7.18
CA LEU A 93 -2.94 4.54 -6.45
C LEU A 93 -2.74 4.63 -4.93
N VAL A 94 -1.91 3.76 -4.34
CA VAL A 94 -1.69 3.73 -2.89
C VAL A 94 -0.86 4.92 -2.41
N SER A 95 0.17 5.31 -3.18
CA SER A 95 1.07 6.41 -2.82
C SER A 95 0.38 7.78 -2.85
N ILE A 96 -0.43 8.02 -3.90
CA ILE A 96 -1.33 9.18 -4.02
C ILE A 96 -2.29 9.20 -2.83
N THR A 97 -3.09 8.15 -2.67
CA THR A 97 -4.22 8.14 -1.74
C THR A 97 -3.78 8.33 -0.28
N THR A 98 -2.72 7.65 0.14
CA THR A 98 -2.27 7.73 1.54
C THR A 98 -1.75 9.12 1.89
N SER A 99 -1.11 9.81 0.94
CA SER A 99 -0.51 11.13 1.15
C SER A 99 -1.56 12.23 1.24
N PHE A 100 -2.42 12.36 0.21
CA PHE A 100 -3.44 13.42 0.16
C PHE A 100 -4.50 13.28 1.26
N VAL A 101 -4.89 12.06 1.62
CA VAL A 101 -5.84 11.84 2.73
C VAL A 101 -5.22 12.21 4.08
N ALA A 102 -3.92 11.97 4.29
CA ALA A 102 -3.23 12.39 5.51
C ALA A 102 -3.08 13.93 5.58
N GLU A 103 -2.93 14.61 4.44
CA GLU A 103 -2.88 16.07 4.34
C GLU A 103 -4.26 16.69 4.69
N GLU A 104 -5.34 16.27 4.01
CA GLU A 104 -6.71 16.73 4.30
C GLU A 104 -7.14 16.46 5.75
N ASP A 105 -6.88 15.25 6.26
CA ASP A 105 -7.21 14.86 7.64
C ASP A 105 -6.40 15.65 8.69
N THR A 106 -5.20 16.12 8.35
CA THR A 106 -4.39 16.99 9.22
C THR A 106 -4.92 18.42 9.20
N VAL A 107 -5.18 18.99 8.02
CA VAL A 107 -5.71 20.37 7.89
C VAL A 107 -7.07 20.51 8.60
N GLY A 108 -7.98 19.55 8.41
CA GLY A 108 -9.28 19.55 9.08
C GLY A 108 -9.17 19.52 10.62
N ARG A 109 -8.24 18.73 11.18
CA ARG A 109 -8.00 18.69 12.63
C ARG A 109 -7.35 19.97 13.19
N VAL A 110 -6.60 20.71 12.38
CA VAL A 110 -6.04 22.01 12.79
C VAL A 110 -7.13 23.08 12.81
N GLY A 111 -7.92 23.18 11.74
CA GLY A 111 -9.02 24.16 11.67
C GLY A 111 -10.06 24.01 12.78
N ILE A 112 -10.41 22.78 13.17
CA ILE A 112 -11.31 22.52 14.31
C ILE A 112 -10.68 23.05 15.62
N LYS A 113 -9.40 22.77 15.87
CA LYS A 113 -8.71 23.24 17.09
C LYS A 113 -8.50 24.75 17.15
N GLU A 114 -8.42 25.40 16.00
CA GLU A 114 -8.34 26.86 15.91
C GLU A 114 -9.73 27.50 16.13
N ALA A 115 -10.81 26.86 15.66
CA ALA A 115 -12.18 27.26 15.98
C ALA A 115 -12.50 27.07 17.47
N GLU A 116 -12.17 25.93 18.07
CA GLU A 116 -12.34 25.65 19.52
C GLU A 116 -11.63 26.72 20.38
N LYS A 117 -10.37 27.04 20.06
CA LYS A 117 -9.60 28.12 20.72
C LYS A 117 -10.14 29.52 20.43
N GLY A 118 -10.87 29.72 19.34
CA GLY A 118 -11.59 30.95 19.04
C GLY A 118 -12.79 31.12 19.98
N SER A 119 -13.60 30.07 20.14
CA SER A 119 -14.76 30.08 21.03
C SER A 119 -14.41 30.23 22.51
N ASP A 120 -13.34 29.58 23.01
CA ASP A 120 -12.92 29.74 24.41
C ASP A 120 -12.59 31.20 24.75
N LYS A 121 -11.93 31.93 23.83
CA LYS A 121 -11.61 33.36 24.00
C LYS A 121 -12.83 34.28 24.00
N GLN A 122 -13.93 33.89 23.36
CA GLN A 122 -15.18 34.66 23.41
C GLN A 122 -15.95 34.39 24.71
N ASN A 123 -15.84 33.18 25.28
CA ASN A 123 -16.39 32.90 26.60
C ASN A 123 -15.64 33.65 27.71
N GLU A 124 -14.31 33.76 27.65
CA GLU A 124 -13.51 34.55 28.61
C GLU A 124 -13.79 36.06 28.60
N THR A 125 -14.48 36.60 27.58
CA THR A 125 -14.79 38.04 27.45
C THR A 125 -16.23 38.42 27.75
N THR A 126 -17.08 37.48 28.20
CA THR A 126 -18.53 37.73 28.42
C THR A 126 -18.95 37.67 29.90
N ASP A 127 -18.06 37.38 30.84
CA ASP A 127 -18.38 37.13 32.27
C ASP A 127 -18.19 38.38 33.18
N GLN A 128 -18.40 39.58 32.64
CA GLN A 128 -18.45 40.84 33.41
C GLN A 128 -19.51 41.81 32.88
N CYS A 129 -20.78 41.56 33.23
CA CYS A 129 -21.78 42.60 33.47
C CYS A 129 -23.02 42.01 34.19
N THR A 130 -23.23 42.37 35.45
CA THR A 130 -24.45 42.03 36.21
C THR A 130 -25.59 43.00 35.83
N PRO A 131 -26.81 42.51 35.51
CA PRO A 131 -27.90 43.36 35.04
C PRO A 131 -28.80 43.87 36.19
N GLU A 132 -28.31 44.83 36.96
CA GLU A 132 -29.15 45.76 37.74
C GLU A 132 -28.79 47.19 37.31
N ASP A 133 -29.68 48.17 37.59
CA ASP A 133 -29.68 49.55 37.03
C ASP A 133 -30.01 49.66 35.52
N ALA A 134 -31.23 49.26 35.16
CA ALA A 134 -31.85 49.51 33.84
C ALA A 134 -33.29 50.04 33.95
N MET A 135 -33.50 51.06 34.79
CA MET A 135 -34.69 51.93 34.81
C MET A 135 -34.23 53.37 35.03
N LEU A 136 -35.00 54.36 34.54
CA LEU A 136 -34.58 55.75 34.22
C LEU A 136 -33.77 55.81 32.91
N GLU A 137 -34.12 56.61 31.89
CA GLU A 137 -35.28 57.50 31.68
C GLU A 137 -35.71 57.42 30.20
N ASP A 138 -37.02 57.31 29.97
CA ASP A 138 -37.61 57.25 28.63
C ASP A 138 -38.36 58.58 28.35
N MET A 139 -37.62 59.68 28.12
CA MET A 139 -38.25 60.93 27.67
C MET A 139 -37.34 61.88 26.86
N GLU A 140 -37.84 62.17 25.64
CA GLU A 140 -37.65 63.34 24.77
C GLU A 140 -36.87 63.18 23.45
N ARG A 141 -37.55 63.65 22.38
CA ARG A 141 -37.04 64.15 21.07
C ARG A 141 -36.18 63.16 20.24
N GLY A 142 -36.54 62.80 19.01
CA GLY A 142 -37.43 63.46 18.05
C GLY A 142 -36.64 64.34 17.06
N GLU A 143 -36.63 63.89 15.80
CA GLU A 143 -36.28 64.62 14.56
C GLU A 143 -34.81 64.97 14.19
N ALA A 144 -34.46 64.53 12.97
CA ALA A 144 -33.80 65.30 11.89
C ALA A 144 -32.42 66.01 12.08
N GLY A 145 -31.35 65.31 11.68
CA GLY A 145 -30.81 65.50 10.31
C GLY A 145 -29.65 66.47 10.01
N LYS A 146 -28.86 66.07 8.99
CA LYS A 146 -27.85 66.81 8.19
C LYS A 146 -26.51 67.21 8.84
N LYS A 147 -25.46 67.14 7.99
CA LYS A 147 -24.04 67.57 8.16
C LYS A 147 -23.22 66.69 9.13
N GLY A 148 -21.93 66.42 8.90
CA GLY A 148 -21.13 66.59 7.68
C GLY A 148 -19.67 67.02 7.93
N GLN A 149 -18.74 66.51 7.09
CA GLN A 149 -17.31 66.91 6.98
C GLN A 149 -16.42 66.52 8.19
N ASN A 150 -15.10 66.28 8.07
CA ASN A 150 -14.20 66.04 6.91
C ASN A 150 -12.87 65.44 7.43
N LEU A 151 -12.22 64.51 6.69
CA LEU A 151 -10.80 64.63 6.29
C LEU A 151 -10.32 63.55 5.28
N GLU A 152 -10.45 63.89 3.98
CA GLU A 152 -9.36 63.99 2.99
C GLU A 152 -8.34 62.86 2.68
N LYS A 153 -7.94 62.85 1.38
CA LYS A 153 -6.73 62.26 0.73
C LYS A 153 -6.70 60.73 0.48
N SER A 154 -6.23 60.24 -0.68
CA SER A 154 -6.04 60.84 -2.02
C SER A 154 -5.76 59.76 -3.07
N LEU A 155 -6.38 59.83 -4.25
CA LEU A 155 -6.03 59.05 -5.45
C LEU A 155 -4.87 59.72 -6.25
N PRO A 156 -4.18 58.97 -7.12
CA PRO A 156 -4.44 59.14 -8.56
C PRO A 156 -4.86 57.85 -9.29
N LYS A 157 -5.22 58.01 -10.57
CA LYS A 157 -5.53 56.93 -11.54
C LYS A 157 -4.33 56.72 -12.47
N ASP A 158 -4.31 55.60 -13.21
CA ASP A 158 -4.46 55.59 -14.68
C ASP A 158 -4.07 54.24 -15.32
N SER A 159 -4.96 53.67 -16.16
CA SER A 159 -4.64 52.81 -17.32
C SER A 159 -5.89 52.50 -18.16
N GLU A 160 -5.97 53.18 -19.29
CA GLU A 160 -6.69 52.98 -20.57
C GLU A 160 -7.69 51.81 -20.79
N MET A 161 -8.75 52.13 -21.55
CA MET A 161 -9.66 51.22 -22.26
C MET A 161 -9.86 51.72 -23.70
N LYS A 162 -9.86 50.81 -24.69
CA LYS A 162 -10.33 50.98 -26.09
C LYS A 162 -10.23 49.59 -26.80
N GLU A 163 -11.01 49.21 -27.84
CA GLU A 163 -12.03 49.94 -28.62
C GLU A 163 -13.02 49.00 -29.37
N PHE A 164 -14.06 49.62 -29.97
CA PHE A 164 -14.89 49.19 -31.12
C PHE A 164 -16.04 48.16 -30.99
N MET A 165 -17.04 48.34 -31.88
CA MET A 165 -18.30 47.60 -32.04
C MET A 165 -18.67 47.48 -33.56
N PRO A 166 -19.94 47.43 -34.03
CA PRO A 166 -20.68 46.18 -34.31
C PRO A 166 -21.28 46.07 -35.73
N GLY A 167 -21.97 44.97 -36.04
CA GLY A 167 -23.03 44.94 -37.07
C GLY A 167 -23.24 43.61 -37.81
N ASP A 168 -24.46 43.06 -37.77
CA ASP A 168 -25.31 42.78 -38.96
C ASP A 168 -26.66 42.12 -38.58
N VAL A 169 -27.65 42.15 -39.49
CA VAL A 169 -29.08 41.91 -39.18
C VAL A 169 -29.84 41.10 -40.25
N LYS A 170 -30.67 40.15 -39.81
CA LYS A 170 -31.94 39.63 -40.42
C LYS A 170 -32.64 38.76 -39.36
N LEU A 171 -33.94 38.81 -39.03
CA LEU A 171 -35.24 39.03 -39.72
C LEU A 171 -36.03 37.73 -40.00
N ASP A 172 -37.35 37.84 -39.78
CA ASP A 172 -38.49 37.01 -40.23
C ASP A 172 -38.77 35.62 -39.61
N LEU A 173 -39.80 35.57 -38.76
CA LEU A 173 -41.17 34.99 -38.98
C LEU A 173 -41.31 33.87 -40.07
N GLU A 174 -42.22 32.88 -40.00
CA GLU A 174 -43.48 32.75 -39.24
C GLU A 174 -44.02 31.28 -39.17
N LYS A 175 -44.89 30.98 -38.18
CA LYS A 175 -46.10 30.10 -38.23
C LYS A 175 -46.12 28.54 -38.27
N ASP A 176 -47.32 28.08 -37.88
CA ASP A 176 -48.10 26.84 -38.14
C ASP A 176 -47.82 25.47 -37.44
N ASP A 177 -48.65 25.25 -36.40
CA ASP A 177 -49.25 24.00 -35.89
C ASP A 177 -50.31 23.42 -36.90
N PRO A 178 -51.13 22.35 -36.66
CA PRO A 178 -51.16 21.39 -35.55
C PRO A 178 -51.41 19.90 -35.95
N LYS A 179 -51.54 19.02 -34.93
CA LYS A 179 -52.56 17.95 -34.75
C LYS A 179 -52.06 16.52 -34.38
N GLN A 180 -52.57 16.05 -33.22
CA GLN A 180 -53.33 14.79 -32.97
C GLN A 180 -52.62 13.42 -33.20
N ASN A 181 -52.94 12.30 -32.54
CA ASN A 181 -54.04 11.86 -31.62
C ASN A 181 -53.53 10.58 -30.87
N VAL A 182 -54.10 9.95 -29.82
CA VAL A 182 -55.26 10.16 -28.90
C VAL A 182 -55.16 9.18 -27.69
N GLU A 183 -55.91 9.42 -26.59
CA GLU A 183 -56.33 8.46 -25.51
C GLU A 183 -55.28 7.72 -24.63
N ASN A 184 -55.55 7.27 -23.39
CA ASN A 184 -56.68 7.38 -22.42
C ASN A 184 -56.06 7.43 -20.98
N ALA A 185 -56.56 8.18 -19.99
CA ALA A 185 -57.73 7.92 -19.10
C ALA A 185 -57.60 6.62 -18.24
N GLU A 186 -57.95 6.55 -16.93
CA GLU A 186 -58.69 7.51 -16.08
C GLU A 186 -58.58 7.23 -14.53
N SER A 187 -58.64 8.30 -13.70
CA SER A 187 -59.19 8.32 -12.30
C SER A 187 -58.48 7.51 -11.16
N SER A 188 -58.70 7.70 -9.83
CA SER A 188 -59.44 8.74 -9.06
C SER A 188 -59.05 8.84 -7.56
N SER A 189 -59.07 10.06 -6.99
CA SER A 189 -59.38 10.41 -5.57
C SER A 189 -58.44 10.01 -4.39
N ALA A 190 -58.67 10.44 -3.13
CA ALA A 190 -58.59 11.83 -2.58
C ALA A 190 -58.66 11.91 -1.02
N LYS A 191 -58.15 13.03 -0.44
CA LYS A 191 -58.49 13.68 0.88
C LYS A 191 -58.07 13.07 2.26
N LYS A 192 -57.18 13.84 2.94
CA LYS A 192 -57.25 14.40 4.33
C LYS A 192 -57.58 13.55 5.58
N SER A 193 -56.60 13.44 6.51
CA SER A 193 -56.63 13.74 7.98
C SER A 193 -55.33 13.18 8.62
N ARG A 194 -54.64 13.68 9.67
CA ARG A 194 -54.78 14.63 10.81
C ARG A 194 -54.97 13.97 12.20
N VAL A 195 -53.83 13.68 12.89
CA VAL A 195 -53.65 13.53 14.37
C VAL A 195 -54.26 12.21 14.94
N LYS A 196 -53.67 11.42 15.87
CA LYS A 196 -53.01 11.74 17.16
C LYS A 196 -51.85 10.77 17.56
N ARG A 197 -51.66 10.52 18.87
CA ARG A 197 -50.45 9.99 19.58
C ARG A 197 -50.59 8.52 20.07
N GLU A 198 -49.51 8.07 20.75
CA GLU A 198 -49.42 6.99 21.77
C GLU A 198 -49.33 5.54 21.25
N SER A 199 -48.64 4.58 21.92
CA SER A 199 -47.44 4.61 22.81
C SER A 199 -46.98 3.16 23.11
N MET A 200 -45.83 2.99 23.79
CA MET A 200 -45.20 1.72 24.27
C MET A 200 -44.61 0.82 23.15
N GLN A 201 -43.42 0.21 23.21
CA GLN A 201 -42.44 -0.18 24.25
C GLN A 201 -42.52 -1.66 24.66
N GLU A 202 -41.59 -2.48 24.11
CA GLU A 202 -40.90 -3.52 24.89
C GLU A 202 -39.54 -3.89 24.24
N ASN A 203 -38.67 -4.60 24.97
CA ASN A 203 -37.22 -4.55 24.76
C ASN A 203 -36.45 -5.76 25.35
N SER A 204 -35.68 -6.47 24.51
CA SER A 204 -34.57 -7.37 24.89
C SER A 204 -33.67 -7.61 23.66
N THR A 205 -32.36 -7.34 23.56
CA THR A 205 -31.17 -7.44 24.45
C THR A 205 -30.69 -8.85 24.75
N LEU A 206 -29.60 -9.25 24.08
CA LEU A 206 -28.52 -10.21 24.42
C LEU A 206 -27.65 -10.33 23.13
N GLU A 207 -26.32 -10.41 23.12
CA GLU A 207 -25.28 -9.96 24.06
C GLU A 207 -23.94 -9.95 23.30
N ASP A 208 -23.09 -8.92 23.44
CA ASP A 208 -21.73 -8.89 22.87
C ASP A 208 -20.72 -8.96 24.02
N VAL A 209 -19.80 -9.94 23.97
CA VAL A 209 -18.84 -10.24 25.04
C VAL A 209 -17.43 -9.87 24.62
N ASP A 210 -17.03 -8.63 24.89
CA ASP A 210 -15.60 -8.30 25.05
C ASP A 210 -15.15 -8.71 26.46
N ARG A 211 -14.00 -9.38 26.55
CA ARG A 211 -13.47 -9.93 27.80
C ARG A 211 -11.97 -9.69 27.91
N ASP A 212 -11.60 -8.44 28.21
CA ASP A 212 -10.24 -8.11 28.62
C ASP A 212 -9.94 -8.68 30.02
N PHE A 213 -8.78 -9.32 30.14
CA PHE A 213 -8.17 -9.71 31.41
C PHE A 213 -7.15 -8.64 31.79
N ASP A 214 -7.34 -8.00 32.95
CA ASP A 214 -6.25 -7.42 33.72
C ASP A 214 -6.36 -7.97 35.15
N ASP A 215 -5.23 -8.45 35.67
CA ASP A 215 -5.10 -9.09 36.97
C ASP A 215 -4.27 -8.16 37.88
N ASP A 216 -4.89 -7.62 38.93
CA ASP A 216 -4.14 -7.09 40.07
C ASP A 216 -4.95 -7.14 41.38
N THR A 217 -4.24 -7.30 42.49
CA THR A 217 -4.80 -7.70 43.79
C THR A 217 -5.05 -6.51 44.70
N THR A 218 -6.23 -6.43 45.33
CA THR A 218 -6.60 -5.30 46.20
C THR A 218 -6.57 -5.63 47.70
N MET A 219 -5.75 -4.88 48.44
CA MET A 219 -5.82 -4.61 49.89
C MET A 219 -5.06 -3.31 50.16
N ASP A 220 -5.45 -2.39 51.04
CA ASP A 220 -6.78 -2.02 51.58
C ASP A 220 -6.64 -0.55 52.07
N GLY A 221 -7.69 0.28 52.04
CA GLY A 221 -7.53 1.70 52.41
C GLY A 221 -8.75 2.61 52.21
N LYS A 222 -9.35 3.03 53.32
CA LYS A 222 -10.44 4.04 53.35
C LYS A 222 -9.92 5.47 53.42
N ALA A 223 -10.37 6.34 52.52
CA ALA A 223 -10.90 7.69 52.81
C ALA A 223 -11.38 8.35 51.51
N GLY A 224 -12.49 9.07 51.54
CA GLY A 224 -13.07 9.72 50.35
C GLY A 224 -12.98 11.24 50.39
N ILE A 225 -12.98 11.86 49.20
CA ILE A 225 -13.37 13.24 48.91
C ILE A 225 -14.15 13.22 47.59
N GLY A 226 -15.11 14.15 47.41
CA GLY A 226 -16.17 14.04 46.40
C GLY A 226 -15.68 13.94 44.95
N SER A 227 -16.03 12.84 44.27
CA SER A 227 -15.77 12.68 42.84
C SER A 227 -16.66 13.60 42.00
N SER A 228 -16.11 14.68 41.47
CA SER A 228 -16.76 15.44 40.40
C SER A 228 -17.04 14.51 39.22
N LYS A 229 -18.32 14.32 38.87
CA LYS A 229 -18.72 13.49 37.73
C LYS A 229 -18.33 14.17 36.43
N ARG A 230 -17.07 14.01 36.02
CA ARG A 230 -16.65 14.11 34.62
C ARG A 230 -17.47 13.09 33.82
N LYS A 231 -18.62 13.53 33.29
CA LYS A 231 -19.36 12.79 32.27
C LYS A 231 -18.37 12.52 31.15
N SER A 232 -18.03 11.25 30.93
CA SER A 232 -17.33 10.84 29.72
C SER A 232 -18.26 11.14 28.56
N ALA A 233 -18.03 12.28 27.91
CA ALA A 233 -18.78 12.66 26.72
C ALA A 233 -18.43 11.62 25.65
N LYS A 234 -19.39 10.74 25.33
CA LYS A 234 -19.26 9.85 24.16
C LYS A 234 -19.13 10.73 22.94
N THR A 235 -17.89 10.98 22.51
CA THR A 235 -17.57 11.75 21.32
C THR A 235 -18.23 11.03 20.15
N LYS A 236 -19.34 11.58 19.65
CA LYS A 236 -19.92 11.11 18.39
C LYS A 236 -18.82 11.26 17.36
N THR A 237 -18.39 10.15 16.76
CA THR A 237 -17.41 10.18 15.68
C THR A 237 -18.07 10.85 14.48
N GLU A 238 -17.90 12.16 14.36
CA GLU A 238 -18.35 12.89 13.18
C GLU A 238 -17.69 12.29 11.93
N LYS A 239 -18.50 12.11 10.89
CA LYS A 239 -18.03 11.60 9.61
C LYS A 239 -17.14 12.65 8.99
N ARG A 240 -15.92 12.26 8.63
CA ARG A 240 -14.94 13.18 8.06
C ARG A 240 -15.34 13.57 6.64
N HIS A 241 -15.16 14.85 6.30
CA HIS A 241 -15.36 15.38 4.95
C HIS A 241 -14.02 15.43 4.23
N ILE A 242 -13.81 14.53 3.27
CA ILE A 242 -12.50 14.29 2.64
C ILE A 242 -12.72 14.07 1.14
N ALA A 243 -12.30 15.03 0.33
CA ALA A 243 -12.52 15.03 -1.12
C ALA A 243 -11.57 14.04 -1.81
N SER A 244 -10.30 14.00 -1.39
CA SER A 244 -9.31 13.06 -1.92
C SER A 244 -9.69 11.59 -1.74
N ALA A 245 -10.46 11.24 -0.71
CA ALA A 245 -10.99 9.88 -0.53
C ALA A 245 -11.91 9.48 -1.70
N SER A 246 -12.77 10.40 -2.15
CA SER A 246 -13.72 10.15 -3.24
C SER A 246 -13.02 10.10 -4.60
N THR A 247 -12.04 10.99 -4.81
CA THR A 247 -11.15 10.99 -5.98
C THR A 247 -10.32 9.70 -6.07
N ALA A 248 -9.80 9.19 -4.95
CA ALA A 248 -9.06 7.93 -4.89
C ALA A 248 -9.92 6.70 -5.23
N LEU A 249 -11.17 6.64 -4.74
CA LEU A 249 -12.12 5.58 -5.09
C LEU A 249 -12.46 5.60 -6.58
N LEU A 250 -12.63 6.79 -7.18
CA LEU A 250 -12.87 6.92 -8.63
C LEU A 250 -11.66 6.40 -9.44
N PHE A 251 -10.44 6.82 -9.09
CA PHE A 251 -9.23 6.32 -9.76
C PHE A 251 -9.04 4.81 -9.60
N GLY A 252 -9.23 4.27 -8.39
CA GLY A 252 -9.14 2.82 -8.14
C GLY A 252 -10.15 2.01 -8.96
N SER A 253 -11.38 2.53 -9.10
CA SER A 253 -12.43 1.94 -9.93
C SER A 253 -12.06 1.95 -11.41
N ILE A 254 -11.67 3.12 -11.95
CA ILE A 254 -11.31 3.29 -13.38
C ILE A 254 -10.10 2.42 -13.73
N LEU A 255 -9.02 2.48 -12.94
CA LEU A 255 -7.81 1.69 -13.18
C LEU A 255 -8.09 0.18 -13.05
N GLY A 256 -8.96 -0.23 -12.13
CA GLY A 256 -9.28 -1.64 -11.90
C GLY A 256 -10.15 -2.24 -13.00
N VAL A 257 -11.13 -1.49 -13.50
CA VAL A 257 -11.94 -1.87 -14.67
C VAL A 257 -11.08 -1.86 -15.93
N PHE A 258 -10.22 -0.85 -16.14
CA PHE A 258 -9.28 -0.81 -17.26
C PHE A 258 -8.33 -2.02 -17.24
N GLN A 259 -7.74 -2.33 -16.08
CA GLN A 259 -6.89 -3.51 -15.90
C GLN A 259 -7.64 -4.82 -16.20
N ALA A 260 -8.88 -4.96 -15.73
CA ALA A 260 -9.72 -6.13 -16.05
C ALA A 260 -9.94 -6.27 -17.57
N ILE A 261 -10.32 -5.19 -18.25
CA ILE A 261 -10.55 -5.18 -19.70
C ILE A 261 -9.27 -5.55 -20.47
N VAL A 262 -8.14 -4.92 -20.13
CA VAL A 262 -6.84 -5.19 -20.77
C VAL A 262 -6.40 -6.64 -20.57
N LEU A 263 -6.55 -7.20 -19.36
CA LEU A 263 -6.18 -8.60 -19.11
C LEU A 263 -7.16 -9.61 -19.74
N ILE A 264 -8.46 -9.32 -19.79
CA ILE A 264 -9.48 -10.22 -20.35
C ILE A 264 -9.41 -10.26 -21.89
N LEU A 265 -9.31 -9.11 -22.54
CA LEU A 265 -9.17 -9.02 -24.00
C LEU A 265 -7.76 -9.43 -24.45
N GLY A 266 -6.74 -8.97 -23.72
CA GLY A 266 -5.33 -9.29 -23.99
C GLY A 266 -4.88 -10.69 -23.56
N ALA A 267 -5.73 -11.50 -22.92
CA ALA A 267 -5.34 -12.77 -22.30
C ALA A 267 -4.50 -13.69 -23.22
N LYS A 268 -4.92 -13.85 -24.48
CA LYS A 268 -4.23 -14.71 -25.45
C LYS A 268 -2.87 -14.16 -25.90
N PRO A 269 -2.74 -12.92 -26.43
CA PRO A 269 -1.43 -12.37 -26.80
C PRO A 269 -0.50 -12.24 -25.59
N LEU A 270 -1.00 -11.89 -24.39
CA LEU A 270 -0.18 -11.84 -23.18
C LEU A 270 0.41 -13.21 -22.81
N LEU A 271 -0.40 -14.27 -22.81
CA LEU A 271 0.10 -15.64 -22.57
C LEU A 271 1.10 -16.11 -23.65
N HIS A 272 0.91 -15.71 -24.92
CA HIS A 272 1.88 -15.98 -25.98
C HIS A 272 3.21 -15.23 -25.75
N VAL A 273 3.19 -13.98 -25.27
CA VAL A 273 4.41 -13.22 -24.90
C VAL A 273 5.13 -13.87 -23.71
N MET A 274 4.38 -14.41 -22.75
CA MET A 274 4.92 -15.26 -21.68
C MET A 274 5.44 -16.63 -22.19
N GLY A 275 5.37 -16.90 -23.50
CA GLY A 275 5.92 -18.10 -24.14
C GLY A 275 5.01 -19.33 -24.10
N VAL A 276 3.76 -19.19 -23.66
CA VAL A 276 2.76 -20.28 -23.72
C VAL A 276 2.32 -20.45 -25.18
N LYS A 277 2.89 -21.44 -25.87
CA LYS A 277 2.58 -21.79 -27.26
C LYS A 277 1.14 -22.26 -27.40
N SER A 278 0.51 -22.03 -28.56
CA SER A 278 -0.85 -22.50 -28.90
C SER A 278 -1.04 -24.03 -28.75
N SER A 279 0.03 -24.81 -28.90
CA SER A 279 0.03 -26.28 -28.73
C SER A 279 0.36 -26.75 -27.30
N SER A 280 0.58 -25.83 -26.35
CA SER A 280 0.84 -26.18 -24.95
C SER A 280 -0.47 -26.57 -24.25
N PRO A 281 -0.52 -27.66 -23.46
CA PRO A 281 -1.70 -28.00 -22.67
C PRO A 281 -2.08 -26.90 -21.66
N MET A 282 -1.14 -26.01 -21.31
CA MET A 282 -1.39 -24.87 -20.42
C MET A 282 -2.31 -23.79 -21.00
N ILE A 283 -2.42 -23.64 -22.33
CA ILE A 283 -3.03 -22.44 -22.92
C ILE A 283 -4.53 -22.32 -22.58
N ALA A 284 -5.26 -23.43 -22.57
CA ALA A 284 -6.69 -23.45 -22.27
C ALA A 284 -6.99 -23.18 -20.77
N PRO A 285 -6.38 -23.87 -19.78
CA PRO A 285 -6.58 -23.53 -18.37
C PRO A 285 -6.05 -22.13 -18.03
N ALA A 286 -4.94 -21.67 -18.62
CA ALA A 286 -4.41 -20.33 -18.36
C ALA A 286 -5.35 -19.24 -18.89
N LEU A 287 -5.93 -19.41 -20.09
CA LEU A 287 -6.94 -18.51 -20.62
C LEU A 287 -8.20 -18.44 -19.74
N LYS A 288 -8.66 -19.57 -19.19
CA LYS A 288 -9.79 -19.61 -18.25
C LYS A 288 -9.46 -18.89 -16.95
N TYR A 289 -8.36 -19.27 -16.30
CA TYR A 289 -7.94 -18.71 -15.02
C TYR A 289 -7.64 -17.22 -15.11
N LEU A 290 -6.83 -16.77 -16.09
CA LEU A 290 -6.49 -15.36 -16.25
C LEU A 290 -7.74 -14.49 -16.48
N LYS A 291 -8.68 -14.93 -17.32
CA LYS A 291 -9.93 -14.18 -17.55
C LYS A 291 -10.79 -14.07 -16.29
N LEU A 292 -11.02 -15.19 -15.59
CA LEU A 292 -11.80 -15.20 -14.35
C LEU A 292 -11.11 -14.37 -13.26
N ARG A 293 -9.83 -14.61 -12.98
CA ARG A 293 -9.05 -13.93 -11.95
C ARG A 293 -8.90 -12.42 -12.20
N SER A 294 -9.02 -11.99 -13.45
CA SER A 294 -9.02 -10.56 -13.84
C SER A 294 -10.31 -9.83 -13.47
N LEU A 295 -11.44 -10.53 -13.29
CA LEU A 295 -12.68 -9.93 -12.77
C LEU A 295 -12.50 -9.39 -11.33
N GLY A 296 -11.48 -9.87 -10.61
CA GLY A 296 -11.11 -9.34 -9.29
C GLY A 296 -10.27 -8.05 -9.32
N ALA A 297 -9.77 -7.59 -10.48
CA ALA A 297 -8.94 -6.39 -10.56
C ALA A 297 -9.63 -5.10 -10.03
N PRO A 298 -10.93 -4.84 -10.29
CA PRO A 298 -11.64 -3.72 -9.69
C PRO A 298 -11.68 -3.80 -8.16
N ALA A 299 -11.98 -4.98 -7.61
CA ALA A 299 -12.05 -5.19 -6.17
C ALA A 299 -10.68 -5.05 -5.48
N VAL A 300 -9.61 -5.58 -6.09
CA VAL A 300 -8.22 -5.46 -5.58
C VAL A 300 -7.78 -3.99 -5.55
N LEU A 301 -7.89 -3.25 -6.65
CA LEU A 301 -7.42 -1.86 -6.69
C LEU A 301 -8.27 -0.94 -5.81
N LEU A 302 -9.59 -1.11 -5.80
CA LEU A 302 -10.48 -0.29 -4.97
C LEU A 302 -10.27 -0.57 -3.47
N SER A 303 -10.01 -1.83 -3.09
CA SER A 303 -9.59 -2.19 -1.73
C SER A 303 -8.25 -1.57 -1.35
N LEU A 304 -7.26 -1.57 -2.24
CA LEU A 304 -5.96 -0.95 -1.99
C LEU A 304 -6.01 0.58 -1.89
N ALA A 305 -6.90 1.23 -2.65
CA ALA A 305 -7.22 2.65 -2.46
C ALA A 305 -7.79 2.87 -1.05
N MET A 306 -8.82 2.11 -0.64
CA MET A 306 -9.41 2.22 0.70
C MET A 306 -8.40 1.96 1.82
N GLN A 307 -7.51 0.97 1.69
CA GLN A 307 -6.41 0.79 2.64
C GLN A 307 -5.50 2.02 2.73
N GLY A 308 -5.27 2.74 1.62
CA GLY A 308 -4.57 4.03 1.63
C GLY A 308 -5.32 5.10 2.41
N ILE A 309 -6.64 5.18 2.25
CA ILE A 309 -7.52 6.10 3.00
C ILE A 309 -7.45 5.80 4.50
N PHE A 310 -7.64 4.54 4.91
CA PHE A 310 -7.53 4.10 6.30
C PHE A 310 -6.13 4.34 6.90
N ARG A 311 -5.05 4.07 6.13
CA ARG A 311 -3.67 4.42 6.54
C ARG A 311 -3.49 5.93 6.75
N GLY A 312 -4.09 6.78 5.90
CA GLY A 312 -4.13 8.23 6.08
C GLY A 312 -4.78 8.65 7.41
N PHE A 313 -5.82 7.93 7.86
CA PHE A 313 -6.46 8.15 9.17
C PHE A 313 -5.66 7.63 10.36
N LYS A 314 -4.50 7.00 10.11
CA LYS A 314 -3.68 6.23 11.07
C LYS A 314 -4.39 4.96 11.59
N ASP A 315 -5.35 4.45 10.84
CA ASP A 315 -6.11 3.23 11.14
C ASP A 315 -5.56 2.05 10.32
N THR A 316 -4.48 1.45 10.82
CA THR A 316 -3.84 0.28 10.20
C THR A 316 -4.49 -1.05 10.59
N LYS A 317 -5.21 -1.09 11.73
CA LYS A 317 -5.86 -2.29 12.24
C LYS A 317 -7.11 -2.67 11.45
N THR A 318 -7.97 -1.70 11.13
CA THR A 318 -9.24 -1.98 10.42
C THR A 318 -9.01 -2.76 9.12
N PRO A 319 -8.10 -2.36 8.20
CA PRO A 319 -7.95 -3.09 6.96
C PRO A 319 -7.29 -4.45 7.13
N LEU A 320 -6.38 -4.60 8.10
CA LEU A 320 -5.71 -5.88 8.38
C LEU A 320 -6.72 -6.97 8.74
N TYR A 321 -7.64 -6.69 9.67
CA TYR A 321 -8.65 -7.69 10.06
C TYR A 321 -9.57 -8.09 8.90
N VAL A 322 -10.02 -7.13 8.08
CA VAL A 322 -10.88 -7.41 6.92
C VAL A 322 -10.15 -8.24 5.87
N ILE A 323 -8.86 -7.96 5.65
CA ILE A 323 -8.00 -8.72 4.74
C ILE A 323 -7.81 -10.16 5.23
N VAL A 324 -7.54 -10.36 6.52
CA VAL A 324 -7.40 -11.71 7.12
C VAL A 324 -8.70 -12.49 6.98
N VAL A 325 -9.86 -11.92 7.35
CA VAL A 325 -11.18 -12.57 7.20
C VAL A 325 -11.46 -12.93 5.74
N GLY A 326 -11.15 -12.04 4.79
CA GLY A 326 -11.31 -12.30 3.36
C GLY A 326 -10.45 -13.47 2.88
N TYR A 327 -9.19 -13.56 3.28
CA TYR A 327 -8.32 -14.68 2.91
C TYR A 327 -8.66 -15.98 3.64
N THR A 328 -9.15 -15.94 4.89
CA THR A 328 -9.71 -17.13 5.55
C THR A 328 -10.89 -17.68 4.74
N ILE A 329 -11.75 -16.80 4.22
CA ILE A 329 -12.87 -17.20 3.36
C ILE A 329 -12.38 -17.71 1.99
N ASN A 330 -11.30 -17.16 1.42
CA ASN A 330 -10.65 -17.72 0.22
C ASN A 330 -10.19 -19.17 0.45
N ILE A 331 -9.50 -19.42 1.57
CA ILE A 331 -8.96 -20.74 1.94
C ILE A 331 -10.09 -21.77 2.17
N ILE A 332 -11.25 -21.33 2.63
CA ILE A 332 -12.45 -22.17 2.80
C ILE A 332 -13.16 -22.41 1.45
N LEU A 333 -13.27 -21.38 0.61
CA LEU A 333 -13.94 -21.48 -0.69
C LEU A 333 -13.15 -22.32 -1.71
N ASP A 334 -11.82 -22.26 -1.71
CA ASP A 334 -10.97 -22.99 -2.65
C ASP A 334 -11.30 -24.50 -2.71
N PRO A 335 -11.22 -25.29 -1.62
CA PRO A 335 -11.49 -26.73 -1.70
C PRO A 335 -12.96 -27.04 -2.05
N ILE A 336 -13.90 -26.16 -1.67
CA ILE A 336 -15.33 -26.29 -2.03
C ILE A 336 -15.51 -26.12 -3.54
N LEU A 337 -14.99 -25.03 -4.12
CA LEU A 337 -15.18 -24.74 -5.54
C LEU A 337 -14.33 -25.65 -6.44
N ILE A 338 -13.09 -25.96 -6.03
CA ILE A 338 -12.16 -26.80 -6.80
C ILE A 338 -12.64 -28.26 -6.81
N PHE A 339 -12.86 -28.87 -5.63
CA PHE A 339 -13.07 -30.32 -5.51
C PHE A 339 -14.54 -30.71 -5.34
N VAL A 340 -15.30 -30.02 -4.48
CA VAL A 340 -16.71 -30.40 -4.19
C VAL A 340 -17.61 -30.04 -5.38
N LEU A 341 -17.55 -28.80 -5.88
CA LEU A 341 -18.27 -28.36 -7.08
C LEU A 341 -17.55 -28.72 -8.39
N ARG A 342 -16.36 -29.34 -8.32
CA ARG A 342 -15.56 -29.82 -9.45
C ARG A 342 -15.25 -28.76 -10.52
N LEU A 343 -15.19 -27.47 -10.15
CA LEU A 343 -14.85 -26.38 -11.08
C LEU A 343 -13.34 -26.34 -11.42
N GLY A 344 -12.53 -27.13 -10.70
CA GLY A 344 -11.09 -27.26 -10.90
C GLY A 344 -10.39 -25.91 -10.81
N ILE A 345 -9.47 -25.63 -11.75
CA ILE A 345 -8.73 -24.36 -11.80
C ILE A 345 -9.66 -23.13 -11.89
N SER A 346 -10.87 -23.27 -12.45
CA SER A 346 -11.86 -22.18 -12.49
C SER A 346 -12.41 -21.87 -11.10
N GLY A 347 -12.50 -22.89 -10.23
CA GLY A 347 -12.95 -22.75 -8.84
C GLY A 347 -12.04 -21.85 -8.02
N ALA A 348 -10.73 -22.08 -8.07
CA ALA A 348 -9.73 -21.23 -7.40
C ALA A 348 -9.80 -19.77 -7.86
N ALA A 349 -9.96 -19.54 -9.18
CA ALA A 349 -10.13 -18.18 -9.71
C ALA A 349 -11.40 -17.49 -9.17
N ILE A 350 -12.50 -18.23 -9.03
CA ILE A 350 -13.78 -17.70 -8.52
C ILE A 350 -13.71 -17.47 -7.00
N ALA A 351 -13.15 -18.40 -6.23
CA ALA A 351 -12.97 -18.28 -4.78
C ALA A 351 -12.18 -17.01 -4.41
N HIS A 352 -11.05 -16.79 -5.10
CA HIS A 352 -10.24 -15.59 -4.90
C HIS A 352 -10.98 -14.32 -5.33
N VAL A 353 -11.73 -14.33 -6.43
CA VAL A 353 -12.52 -13.15 -6.87
C VAL A 353 -13.63 -12.81 -5.88
N LEU A 354 -14.41 -13.81 -5.41
CA LEU A 354 -15.45 -13.61 -4.40
C LEU A 354 -14.87 -13.02 -3.10
N SER A 355 -13.72 -13.54 -2.67
CA SER A 355 -13.02 -13.07 -1.46
C SER A 355 -12.54 -11.63 -1.58
N GLN A 356 -12.00 -11.22 -2.74
CA GLN A 356 -11.63 -9.83 -3.00
C GLN A 356 -12.86 -8.90 -3.03
N TYR A 357 -13.99 -9.35 -3.60
CA TYR A 357 -15.24 -8.58 -3.55
C TYR A 357 -15.82 -8.47 -2.13
N LEU A 358 -15.65 -9.48 -1.29
CA LEU A 358 -16.03 -9.40 0.13
C LEU A 358 -15.16 -8.40 0.90
N ILE A 359 -13.84 -8.41 0.69
CA ILE A 359 -12.90 -7.43 1.26
C ILE A 359 -13.32 -6.01 0.86
N LEU A 360 -13.61 -5.79 -0.43
CA LEU A 360 -14.15 -4.52 -0.95
C LEU A 360 -15.45 -4.13 -0.22
N SER A 361 -16.44 -5.01 -0.15
CA SER A 361 -17.74 -4.71 0.44
C SER A 361 -17.65 -4.33 1.92
N ILE A 362 -16.83 -5.05 2.70
CA ILE A 362 -16.65 -4.76 4.14
C ILE A 362 -15.87 -3.44 4.31
N LEU A 363 -14.74 -3.25 3.62
CA LEU A 363 -13.97 -2.01 3.68
C LEU A 363 -14.80 -0.78 3.28
N LEU A 364 -15.61 -0.90 2.23
CA LEU A 364 -16.48 0.19 1.75
C LEU A 364 -17.59 0.50 2.75
N CYS A 365 -18.22 -0.51 3.35
CA CYS A 365 -19.21 -0.32 4.42
C CYS A 365 -18.59 0.40 5.63
N MET A 366 -17.39 0.00 6.05
CA MET A 366 -16.66 0.64 7.16
C MET A 366 -16.22 2.07 6.81
N LEU A 367 -15.83 2.34 5.55
CA LEU A 367 -15.47 3.67 5.08
C LEU A 367 -16.68 4.62 5.05
N MET A 368 -17.81 4.17 4.51
CA MET A 368 -19.09 4.92 4.47
C MET A 368 -19.66 5.23 5.86
N ARG A 369 -19.23 4.49 6.90
CA ARG A 369 -19.52 4.81 8.31
C ARG A 369 -18.61 5.90 8.87
N LYS A 370 -17.36 6.04 8.41
CA LYS A 370 -16.37 7.01 8.91
C LYS A 370 -16.25 8.31 8.09
N VAL A 371 -16.67 8.31 6.82
CA VAL A 371 -16.45 9.40 5.85
C VAL A 371 -17.73 9.73 5.08
N TYR A 372 -17.96 11.01 4.80
CA TYR A 372 -18.91 11.43 3.78
C TYR A 372 -18.19 11.49 2.42
N LEU A 373 -18.54 10.59 1.49
CA LEU A 373 -18.09 10.70 0.10
C LEU A 373 -18.77 11.89 -0.58
N LEU A 374 -17.98 12.64 -1.34
CA LEU A 374 -18.38 13.86 -2.04
C LEU A 374 -18.14 13.68 -3.55
N PRO A 375 -18.88 14.38 -4.43
CA PRO A 375 -18.60 14.35 -5.87
C PRO A 375 -17.17 14.86 -6.12
N PRO A 376 -16.31 14.10 -6.84
CA PRO A 376 -14.87 14.40 -6.91
C PRO A 376 -14.59 15.70 -7.68
N SER A 377 -13.80 16.57 -7.06
CA SER A 377 -13.52 17.92 -7.57
C SER A 377 -12.43 17.89 -8.66
N ARG A 378 -12.74 18.49 -9.81
CA ARG A 378 -11.83 18.55 -10.97
C ARG A 378 -10.53 19.34 -10.70
N LYS A 379 -10.46 20.12 -9.61
CA LYS A 379 -9.30 20.95 -9.26
C LYS A 379 -8.23 20.21 -8.44
N GLU A 380 -8.55 19.08 -7.83
CA GLU A 380 -7.58 18.26 -7.06
C GLU A 380 -6.75 17.29 -7.92
N LEU A 381 -7.06 17.11 -9.21
CA LEU A 381 -6.35 16.20 -10.11
C LEU A 381 -4.95 16.71 -10.51
N GLN A 382 -4.01 16.81 -9.56
CA GLN A 382 -2.62 17.23 -9.79
C GLN A 382 -1.72 16.12 -10.38
N PHE A 383 -2.26 15.38 -11.36
CA PHE A 383 -1.62 14.24 -12.02
C PHE A 383 -0.25 14.58 -12.65
N SER A 384 -0.04 15.84 -13.07
CA SER A 384 1.24 16.30 -13.63
C SER A 384 2.36 16.45 -12.58
N ARG A 385 2.04 16.87 -11.35
CA ARG A 385 2.99 16.87 -10.22
C ARG A 385 3.29 15.43 -9.78
N PHE A 386 2.27 14.57 -9.76
CA PHE A 386 2.44 13.14 -9.49
C PHE A 386 3.42 12.49 -10.49
N LEU A 387 3.23 12.66 -11.80
CA LEU A 387 4.09 11.98 -12.78
C LEU A 387 5.54 12.51 -12.75
N LYS A 388 5.75 13.81 -12.52
CA LYS A 388 7.09 14.41 -12.35
C LYS A 388 7.87 13.83 -11.16
N ASN A 389 7.21 13.63 -10.02
CA ASN A 389 7.90 13.23 -8.78
C ASN A 389 7.89 11.71 -8.56
N GLY A 390 6.80 11.03 -8.92
CA GLY A 390 6.60 9.59 -8.73
C GLY A 390 7.11 8.72 -9.88
N GLY A 391 7.28 9.27 -11.09
CA GLY A 391 7.63 8.49 -12.29
C GLY A 391 8.96 7.71 -12.17
N LEU A 392 9.95 8.27 -11.48
CA LEU A 392 11.24 7.61 -11.23
C LEU A 392 11.11 6.39 -10.30
N LEU A 393 10.23 6.46 -9.28
CA LEU A 393 9.94 5.32 -8.41
C LEU A 393 9.01 4.29 -9.08
N LEU A 394 8.12 4.71 -9.97
CA LEU A 394 7.34 3.79 -10.81
C LEU A 394 8.27 3.01 -11.75
N ALA A 395 9.25 3.68 -12.38
CA ALA A 395 10.26 3.04 -13.21
C ALA A 395 11.09 2.00 -12.42
N ARG A 396 11.46 2.30 -11.16
CA ARG A 396 12.05 1.32 -10.23
C ARG A 396 11.15 0.10 -10.05
N VAL A 397 9.86 0.31 -9.73
CA VAL A 397 8.91 -0.79 -9.52
C VAL A 397 8.80 -1.68 -10.75
N VAL A 398 8.64 -1.09 -11.95
CA VAL A 398 8.58 -1.82 -13.22
C VAL A 398 9.85 -2.65 -13.46
N ALA A 399 11.04 -2.05 -13.35
CA ALA A 399 12.30 -2.77 -13.56
C ALA A 399 12.46 -3.94 -12.57
N VAL A 400 12.13 -3.71 -11.30
CA VAL A 400 12.17 -4.70 -10.21
C VAL A 400 11.22 -5.88 -10.44
N THR A 401 10.00 -5.62 -10.93
CA THR A 401 8.99 -6.68 -11.17
C THR A 401 9.21 -7.42 -12.47
N PHE A 402 9.81 -6.76 -13.47
CA PHE A 402 10.02 -7.34 -14.79
C PHE A 402 10.96 -8.55 -14.73
N CYS A 403 12.03 -8.51 -13.93
CA CYS A 403 12.93 -9.66 -13.72
C CYS A 403 12.17 -10.91 -13.24
N VAL A 404 11.34 -10.79 -12.20
CA VAL A 404 10.53 -11.92 -11.69
C VAL A 404 9.52 -12.42 -12.74
N THR A 405 8.95 -11.51 -13.53
CA THR A 405 8.01 -11.84 -14.61
C THR A 405 8.71 -12.51 -15.81
N LEU A 406 9.94 -12.09 -16.13
CA LEU A 406 10.77 -12.68 -17.17
C LEU A 406 11.23 -14.09 -16.77
N ALA A 407 11.67 -14.29 -15.52
CA ALA A 407 11.97 -15.60 -14.97
C ALA A 407 10.77 -16.57 -15.08
N ALA A 408 9.54 -16.10 -14.80
CA ALA A 408 8.32 -16.89 -15.02
C ALA A 408 8.03 -17.18 -16.51
N SER A 409 8.25 -16.21 -17.41
CA SER A 409 8.16 -16.41 -18.87
C SER A 409 9.18 -17.44 -19.37
N LEU A 410 10.41 -17.41 -18.85
CA LEU A 410 11.46 -18.38 -19.16
C LEU A 410 11.11 -19.78 -18.64
N ALA A 411 10.52 -19.89 -17.44
CA ALA A 411 10.06 -21.17 -16.91
C ALA A 411 8.88 -21.76 -17.71
N ALA A 412 7.90 -20.94 -18.11
CA ALA A 412 6.79 -21.36 -18.98
C ALA A 412 7.26 -21.86 -20.37
N ARG A 413 8.33 -21.27 -20.92
CA ARG A 413 8.95 -21.73 -22.18
C ARG A 413 9.59 -23.12 -22.08
N LEU A 414 9.91 -23.58 -20.86
CA LEU A 414 10.41 -24.93 -20.57
C LEU A 414 9.30 -25.96 -20.32
N GLY A 415 8.02 -25.59 -20.49
CA GLY A 415 6.87 -26.49 -20.36
C GLY A 415 6.18 -26.49 -18.99
N SER A 416 5.06 -27.22 -18.89
CA SER A 416 4.17 -27.22 -17.71
C SER A 416 4.88 -27.69 -16.44
N THR A 417 5.53 -28.85 -16.46
CA THR A 417 6.23 -29.41 -15.29
C THR A 417 7.26 -28.44 -14.72
N SER A 418 8.04 -27.79 -15.61
CA SER A 418 9.03 -26.77 -15.26
C SER A 418 8.39 -25.54 -14.62
N MET A 419 7.29 -25.04 -15.20
CA MET A 419 6.58 -23.86 -14.69
C MET A 419 5.80 -24.14 -13.40
N ALA A 420 5.26 -25.34 -13.21
CA ALA A 420 4.59 -25.76 -11.98
C ALA A 420 5.55 -25.81 -10.78
N ALA A 421 6.74 -26.41 -10.99
CA ALA A 421 7.80 -26.41 -10.00
C ALA A 421 8.30 -24.99 -9.73
N PHE A 422 8.55 -24.21 -10.79
CA PHE A 422 9.02 -22.83 -10.67
C PHE A 422 8.02 -21.95 -9.90
N GLN A 423 6.72 -22.00 -10.22
CA GLN A 423 5.69 -21.23 -9.52
C GLN A 423 5.66 -21.51 -8.02
N THR A 424 5.65 -22.79 -7.64
CA THR A 424 5.57 -23.21 -6.23
C THR A 424 6.79 -22.72 -5.46
N CYS A 425 7.97 -22.97 -6.02
CA CYS A 425 9.26 -22.51 -5.48
C CYS A 425 9.33 -20.97 -5.38
N LEU A 426 8.84 -20.25 -6.40
CA LEU A 426 8.82 -18.79 -6.43
C LEU A 426 7.83 -18.21 -5.40
N GLN A 427 6.66 -18.83 -5.22
CA GLN A 427 5.68 -18.39 -4.23
C GLN A 427 6.22 -18.55 -2.80
N VAL A 428 6.90 -19.67 -2.50
CA VAL A 428 7.58 -19.85 -1.21
C VAL A 428 8.70 -18.81 -1.05
N TRP A 429 9.55 -18.64 -2.07
CA TRP A 429 10.65 -17.66 -2.07
C TRP A 429 10.19 -16.22 -1.83
N LEU A 430 9.08 -15.80 -2.46
CA LEU A 430 8.47 -14.49 -2.24
C LEU A 430 7.88 -14.38 -0.83
N THR A 431 7.15 -15.41 -0.37
CA THR A 431 6.47 -15.41 0.94
C THR A 431 7.46 -15.30 2.08
N SER A 432 8.52 -16.11 2.07
CA SER A 432 9.56 -16.06 3.10
C SER A 432 10.33 -14.74 3.08
N SER A 433 10.59 -14.18 1.89
CA SER A 433 11.28 -12.88 1.75
C SER A 433 10.44 -11.70 2.27
N LEU A 434 9.11 -11.77 2.16
CA LEU A 434 8.22 -10.69 2.60
C LEU A 434 8.12 -10.58 4.14
N LEU A 435 8.46 -11.62 4.89
CA LEU A 435 8.67 -11.52 6.35
C LEU A 435 9.80 -10.54 6.70
N SER A 436 10.81 -10.41 5.84
CA SER A 436 11.92 -9.46 6.00
C SER A 436 11.52 -8.01 5.74
N ASP A 437 10.40 -7.76 5.05
CA ASP A 437 9.91 -6.41 4.76
C ASP A 437 9.45 -5.70 6.05
N GLY A 438 8.94 -6.44 7.05
CA GLY A 438 8.63 -5.87 8.37
C GLY A 438 9.85 -5.27 9.07
N LEU A 439 11.00 -5.93 9.00
CA LEU A 439 12.27 -5.41 9.52
C LEU A 439 12.78 -4.21 8.70
N ALA A 440 12.56 -4.23 7.38
CA ALA A 440 12.88 -3.10 6.51
C ALA A 440 12.02 -1.85 6.83
N VAL A 441 10.72 -2.03 7.08
CA VAL A 441 9.77 -0.98 7.47
C VAL A 441 10.11 -0.38 8.84
N ALA A 442 10.46 -1.22 9.82
CA ALA A 442 10.93 -0.76 11.13
C ALA A 442 12.22 0.07 11.01
N GLY A 443 13.20 -0.43 10.25
CA GLY A 443 14.45 0.29 9.97
C GLY A 443 14.21 1.62 9.23
N GLN A 444 13.32 1.63 8.24
CA GLN A 444 12.93 2.82 7.49
C GLN A 444 12.37 3.92 8.41
N ALA A 445 11.43 3.56 9.29
CA ALA A 445 10.78 4.51 10.19
C ALA A 445 11.78 5.14 11.18
N ILE A 446 12.59 4.31 11.84
CA ILE A 446 13.55 4.77 12.86
C ILE A 446 14.68 5.61 12.20
N LEU A 447 15.13 5.25 10.99
CA LEU A 447 16.07 6.09 10.24
C LEU A 447 15.45 7.43 9.83
N ALA A 448 14.20 7.46 9.35
CA ALA A 448 13.56 8.70 8.93
C ALA A 448 13.48 9.72 10.09
N CYS A 449 13.12 9.27 11.30
CA CYS A 449 13.19 10.07 12.51
C CYS A 449 14.63 10.55 12.80
N ALA A 450 15.60 9.63 12.87
CA ALA A 450 16.98 9.99 13.20
C ALA A 450 17.64 10.93 12.17
N PHE A 451 17.29 10.84 10.88
CA PHE A 451 17.75 11.78 9.85
C PHE A 451 17.06 13.15 9.96
N ALA A 452 15.78 13.21 10.32
CA ALA A 452 15.06 14.47 10.56
C ALA A 452 15.59 15.20 11.81
N GLU A 453 15.82 14.46 12.89
CA GLU A 453 16.44 14.93 14.15
C GLU A 453 17.95 15.25 13.99
N LYS A 454 18.57 14.82 12.88
CA LYS A 454 20.02 14.87 12.60
C LYS A 454 20.85 14.06 13.61
N ASP A 455 20.25 13.11 14.33
CA ASP A 455 21.01 12.16 15.15
C ASP A 455 21.67 11.08 14.28
N TYR A 456 22.83 11.45 13.73
CA TYR A 456 23.71 10.54 13.01
C TYR A 456 24.27 9.41 13.90
N LYS A 457 24.17 9.46 15.23
CA LYS A 457 24.49 8.30 16.10
C LYS A 457 23.34 7.28 16.04
N LYS A 458 22.09 7.66 16.35
CA LYS A 458 20.93 6.75 16.22
C LYS A 458 20.77 6.23 14.79
N ALA A 459 20.94 7.06 13.76
CA ALA A 459 20.88 6.61 12.36
C ALA A 459 21.93 5.54 12.03
N THR A 460 23.18 5.67 12.51
CA THR A 460 24.22 4.64 12.32
C THR A 460 23.89 3.37 13.11
N ALA A 461 23.54 3.51 14.40
CA ALA A 461 23.29 2.39 15.28
C ALA A 461 22.10 1.53 14.80
N THR A 462 21.05 2.19 14.32
CA THR A 462 19.87 1.53 13.74
C THR A 462 20.24 0.82 12.44
N ALA A 463 20.93 1.48 11.51
CA ALA A 463 21.36 0.88 10.24
C ALA A 463 22.24 -0.37 10.45
N ASN A 464 23.19 -0.29 11.39
CA ASN A 464 23.95 -1.46 11.85
C ASN A 464 23.03 -2.57 12.39
N ARG A 465 22.14 -2.25 13.33
CA ARG A 465 21.32 -3.26 14.02
C ARG A 465 20.32 -3.94 13.09
N VAL A 466 19.66 -3.23 12.18
CA VAL A 466 18.71 -3.87 11.24
C VAL A 466 19.42 -4.75 10.22
N LEU A 467 20.62 -4.38 9.75
CA LEU A 467 21.43 -5.26 8.89
C LEU A 467 21.91 -6.51 9.63
N GLN A 468 22.36 -6.35 10.87
CA GLN A 468 22.76 -7.46 11.74
C GLN A 468 21.59 -8.42 12.03
N MET A 469 20.41 -7.89 12.40
CA MET A 469 19.18 -8.66 12.56
C MET A 469 18.75 -9.32 11.24
N GLY A 470 18.92 -8.64 10.10
CA GLY A 470 18.63 -9.17 8.77
C GLY A 470 19.49 -10.39 8.42
N VAL A 471 20.76 -10.44 8.81
CA VAL A 471 21.58 -11.67 8.65
C VAL A 471 20.99 -12.82 9.47
N VAL A 472 20.59 -12.58 10.73
CA VAL A 472 20.01 -13.62 11.59
C VAL A 472 18.65 -14.10 11.07
N VAL A 473 17.75 -13.19 10.69
CA VAL A 473 16.46 -13.52 10.08
C VAL A 473 16.66 -14.31 8.78
N GLY A 474 17.56 -13.87 7.90
CA GLY A 474 17.83 -14.55 6.64
C GLY A 474 18.46 -15.94 6.79
N LEU A 475 19.29 -16.16 7.82
CA LEU A 475 19.81 -17.49 8.16
C LEU A 475 18.73 -18.39 8.80
N GLY A 476 17.85 -17.83 9.63
CA GLY A 476 16.67 -18.53 10.15
C GLY A 476 15.74 -18.98 9.02
N LEU A 477 15.43 -18.07 8.08
CA LEU A 477 14.63 -18.36 6.89
C LEU A 477 15.31 -19.39 5.97
N LEU A 478 16.64 -19.41 5.85
CA LEU A 478 17.36 -20.47 5.11
C LEU A 478 17.07 -21.85 5.71
N VAL A 479 17.13 -22.00 7.04
CA VAL A 479 16.85 -23.28 7.71
C VAL A 479 15.37 -23.64 7.61
N ILE A 480 14.47 -22.70 7.91
CA ILE A 480 13.01 -22.91 7.90
C ILE A 480 12.51 -23.27 6.50
N VAL A 481 12.91 -22.53 5.47
CA VAL A 481 12.49 -22.78 4.09
C VAL A 481 13.17 -24.01 3.49
N GLY A 482 14.45 -24.24 3.82
CA GLY A 482 15.18 -25.43 3.39
C GLY A 482 14.56 -26.72 3.93
N GLY A 483 14.39 -26.84 5.24
CA GLY A 483 13.72 -27.97 5.87
C GLY A 483 12.24 -28.06 5.51
N GLY A 484 11.53 -26.93 5.52
CA GLY A 484 10.11 -26.84 5.20
C GLY A 484 9.77 -27.32 3.79
N LEU A 485 10.57 -26.98 2.77
CA LEU A 485 10.40 -27.56 1.44
C LEU A 485 10.90 -29.01 1.36
N TYR A 486 11.99 -29.36 2.03
CA TYR A 486 12.56 -30.72 1.94
C TYR A 486 11.59 -31.79 2.47
N PHE A 487 10.89 -31.51 3.57
CA PHE A 487 9.86 -32.41 4.10
C PHE A 487 8.44 -32.09 3.58
N GLY A 488 8.16 -30.83 3.21
CA GLY A 488 6.82 -30.34 2.89
C GLY A 488 6.48 -30.19 1.40
N ALA A 489 7.41 -30.42 0.45
CA ALA A 489 7.12 -30.27 -0.99
C ALA A 489 5.90 -31.10 -1.45
N GLY A 490 5.68 -32.28 -0.85
CA GLY A 490 4.53 -33.14 -1.08
C GLY A 490 3.18 -32.59 -0.63
N VAL A 491 3.13 -31.43 0.04
CA VAL A 491 1.90 -30.68 0.35
C VAL A 491 1.44 -29.87 -0.85
N PHE A 492 2.33 -29.48 -1.77
CA PHE A 492 1.96 -28.70 -2.95
C PHE A 492 1.50 -29.56 -4.12
N THR A 493 2.09 -30.74 -4.32
CA THR A 493 1.66 -31.64 -5.40
C THR A 493 2.09 -33.09 -5.15
N LYS A 494 1.52 -34.03 -5.91
CA LYS A 494 1.90 -35.45 -5.95
C LYS A 494 2.65 -35.84 -7.24
N ASP A 495 2.81 -34.93 -8.21
CA ASP A 495 3.55 -35.22 -9.44
C ASP A 495 5.05 -35.38 -9.17
N LYS A 496 5.60 -36.57 -9.46
CA LYS A 496 7.00 -36.92 -9.18
C LYS A 496 8.01 -36.05 -9.95
N ASN A 497 7.66 -35.57 -11.14
CA ASN A 497 8.54 -34.76 -11.99
C ASN A 497 8.56 -33.31 -11.51
N VAL A 498 7.41 -32.76 -11.11
CA VAL A 498 7.33 -31.45 -10.45
C VAL A 498 8.09 -31.47 -9.13
N LEU A 499 7.87 -32.49 -8.29
CA LEU A 499 8.60 -32.66 -7.02
C LEU A 499 10.12 -32.74 -7.24
N HIS A 500 10.58 -33.51 -8.24
CA HIS A 500 12.01 -33.58 -8.58
C HIS A 500 12.60 -32.20 -8.95
N LEU A 501 11.89 -31.40 -9.77
CA LEU A 501 12.32 -30.04 -10.10
C LEU A 501 12.21 -29.07 -8.91
N MET A 502 11.27 -29.29 -7.97
CA MET A 502 11.20 -28.54 -6.71
C MET A 502 12.41 -28.85 -5.83
N TYR A 503 12.77 -30.12 -5.63
CA TYR A 503 13.97 -30.52 -4.86
C TYR A 503 15.26 -29.92 -5.44
N LEU A 504 15.41 -29.87 -6.77
CA LEU A 504 16.51 -29.17 -7.42
C LEU A 504 16.49 -27.64 -7.20
N GLY A 505 15.32 -27.05 -6.91
CA GLY A 505 15.16 -25.64 -6.57
C GLY A 505 15.49 -25.29 -5.11
N ILE A 506 15.31 -26.22 -4.15
CA ILE A 506 15.48 -25.93 -2.71
C ILE A 506 16.80 -25.23 -2.35
N PRO A 507 17.99 -25.66 -2.84
CA PRO A 507 19.24 -25.00 -2.51
C PRO A 507 19.29 -23.52 -2.92
N PHE A 508 18.64 -23.18 -4.04
CA PHE A 508 18.54 -21.81 -4.55
C PHE A 508 17.54 -21.00 -3.71
N ILE A 509 16.39 -21.59 -3.38
CA ILE A 509 15.33 -20.92 -2.62
C ILE A 509 15.80 -20.61 -1.19
N ALA A 510 16.34 -21.61 -0.50
CA ALA A 510 16.83 -21.48 0.87
C ALA A 510 18.13 -20.66 0.93
N GLY A 511 19.10 -20.96 0.06
CA GLY A 511 20.40 -20.29 0.02
C GLY A 511 20.34 -18.80 -0.33
N THR A 512 19.26 -18.33 -0.98
CA THR A 512 19.05 -16.89 -1.23
C THR A 512 18.44 -16.12 -0.07
N GLN A 513 17.83 -16.77 0.95
CA GLN A 513 17.12 -16.03 2.02
C GLN A 513 18.01 -15.01 2.78
N PRO A 514 19.31 -15.26 3.07
CA PRO A 514 20.21 -14.26 3.62
C PRO A 514 20.44 -13.06 2.68
N ILE A 515 20.57 -13.32 1.37
CA ILE A 515 20.78 -12.28 0.35
C ILE A 515 19.50 -11.44 0.20
N ASN A 516 18.34 -12.10 0.06
CA ASN A 516 17.04 -11.44 -0.03
C ASN A 516 16.81 -10.53 1.18
N THR A 517 16.98 -11.06 2.39
CA THR A 517 16.75 -10.32 3.63
C THR A 517 17.63 -9.08 3.72
N LEU A 518 18.92 -9.19 3.37
CA LEU A 518 19.80 -8.02 3.27
C LEU A 518 19.31 -7.03 2.22
N ALA A 519 18.87 -7.47 1.04
CA ALA A 519 18.35 -6.59 0.00
C ALA A 519 17.09 -5.80 0.46
N PHE A 520 16.11 -6.46 1.08
CA PHE A 520 14.92 -5.79 1.63
C PHE A 520 15.29 -4.79 2.74
N VAL A 521 16.13 -5.19 3.70
CA VAL A 521 16.60 -4.28 4.76
C VAL A 521 17.37 -3.09 4.19
N LEU A 522 18.19 -3.28 3.16
CA LEU A 522 18.92 -2.20 2.48
C LEU A 522 18.00 -1.27 1.70
N ASP A 523 16.92 -1.77 1.10
CA ASP A 523 15.88 -0.92 0.52
C ASP A 523 15.24 -0.03 1.60
N GLY A 524 14.82 -0.62 2.74
CA GLY A 524 14.27 0.14 3.88
C GLY A 524 15.24 1.17 4.46
N VAL A 525 16.54 0.83 4.55
CA VAL A 525 17.60 1.74 5.00
C VAL A 525 17.80 2.92 4.04
N ASN A 526 17.79 2.69 2.73
CA ASN A 526 17.90 3.78 1.75
C ASN A 526 16.62 4.62 1.65
N PHE A 527 15.44 4.03 1.86
CA PHE A 527 14.17 4.75 1.96
C PHE A 527 14.10 5.61 3.23
N GLY A 528 14.59 5.11 4.38
CA GLY A 528 14.65 5.88 5.63
C GLY A 528 15.61 7.06 5.53
N ALA A 529 16.70 6.91 4.76
CA ALA A 529 17.60 7.99 4.38
C ALA A 529 17.06 8.91 3.26
N SER A 530 15.81 8.71 2.81
CA SER A 530 15.15 9.44 1.70
C SER A 530 15.91 9.44 0.37
N ASP A 531 16.74 8.42 0.10
CA ASP A 531 17.62 8.36 -1.07
C ASP A 531 16.92 7.77 -2.32
N PHE A 532 15.71 8.28 -2.60
CA PHE A 532 14.80 7.75 -3.62
C PHE A 532 15.42 7.74 -5.03
N ALA A 533 16.21 8.78 -5.35
CA ALA A 533 16.88 8.89 -6.65
C ALA A 533 17.93 7.79 -6.85
N TYR A 534 18.86 7.61 -5.89
CA TYR A 534 19.83 6.51 -5.95
C TYR A 534 19.13 5.15 -6.05
N THR A 535 18.13 4.95 -5.19
CA THR A 535 17.41 3.68 -5.07
C THR A 535 16.59 3.36 -6.32
N ALA A 536 16.27 4.34 -7.16
CA ALA A 536 15.66 4.11 -8.47
C ALA A 536 16.69 3.83 -9.57
N TYR A 537 17.70 4.69 -9.75
CA TYR A 537 18.70 4.49 -10.80
C TYR A 537 19.47 3.18 -10.63
N SER A 538 19.88 2.85 -9.40
CA SER A 538 20.55 1.57 -9.11
C SER A 538 19.70 0.38 -9.54
N MET A 539 18.42 0.32 -9.14
CA MET A 539 17.53 -0.79 -9.46
C MET A 539 17.27 -0.95 -10.96
N ILE A 540 17.20 0.15 -11.72
CA ILE A 540 17.08 0.11 -13.18
C ILE A 540 18.35 -0.50 -13.81
N ILE A 541 19.54 -0.07 -13.37
CA ILE A 541 20.82 -0.61 -13.87
C ILE A 541 20.98 -2.10 -13.48
N MET A 542 20.66 -2.47 -12.25
CA MET A 542 20.70 -3.87 -11.80
C MET A 542 19.68 -4.74 -12.53
N ALA A 543 18.49 -4.22 -12.86
CA ALA A 543 17.50 -4.93 -13.67
C ALA A 543 18.00 -5.21 -15.09
N ILE A 544 18.64 -4.24 -15.77
CA ILE A 544 19.22 -4.44 -17.11
C ILE A 544 20.28 -5.56 -17.09
N ALA A 545 21.16 -5.55 -16.08
CA ALA A 545 22.15 -6.62 -15.88
C ALA A 545 21.49 -7.98 -15.58
N SER A 546 20.41 -7.98 -14.80
CA SER A 546 19.66 -9.19 -14.41
C SER A 546 18.93 -9.81 -15.61
N ILE A 547 18.18 -9.02 -16.38
CA ILE A 547 17.51 -9.44 -17.63
C ILE A 547 18.51 -10.09 -18.60
N THR A 548 19.71 -9.51 -18.70
CA THR A 548 20.79 -10.04 -19.53
C THR A 548 21.29 -11.40 -19.02
N SER A 549 21.49 -11.55 -17.69
CA SER A 549 21.93 -12.81 -17.10
C SER A 549 20.84 -13.89 -17.14
N GLU A 550 19.56 -13.53 -16.96
CA GLU A 550 18.40 -14.41 -17.11
C GLU A 550 18.35 -15.06 -18.49
N TYR A 551 18.42 -14.27 -19.56
CA TYR A 551 18.37 -14.81 -20.92
C TYR A 551 19.57 -15.73 -21.24
N LEU A 552 20.78 -15.33 -20.85
CA LEU A 552 22.00 -16.12 -21.08
C LEU A 552 22.00 -17.42 -20.27
N LEU A 553 21.67 -17.37 -18.98
CA LEU A 553 21.71 -18.53 -18.09
C LEU A 553 20.55 -19.49 -18.36
N ALA A 554 19.34 -19.01 -18.62
CA ALA A 554 18.23 -19.87 -19.01
C ALA A 554 18.51 -20.59 -20.35
N LYS A 555 19.16 -19.92 -21.31
CA LYS A 555 19.61 -20.56 -22.56
C LYS A 555 20.70 -21.62 -22.32
N ALA A 556 21.63 -21.38 -21.39
CA ALA A 556 22.78 -22.26 -21.14
C ALA A 556 22.50 -23.42 -20.15
N ARG A 557 21.57 -23.26 -19.21
CA ARG A 557 21.32 -24.19 -18.10
C ARG A 557 19.83 -24.46 -17.80
N GLY A 558 18.92 -24.02 -18.68
CA GLY A 558 17.48 -24.28 -18.55
C GLY A 558 16.91 -23.82 -17.21
N TYR A 559 16.12 -24.69 -16.56
CA TYR A 559 15.45 -24.43 -15.28
C TYR A 559 16.42 -23.95 -14.18
N ILE A 560 17.58 -24.59 -14.06
CA ILE A 560 18.60 -24.23 -13.06
C ILE A 560 19.26 -22.88 -13.41
N GLY A 561 19.36 -22.55 -14.70
CA GLY A 561 19.85 -21.25 -15.17
C GLY A 561 19.00 -20.07 -14.69
N ILE A 562 17.67 -20.24 -14.65
CA ILE A 562 16.73 -19.21 -14.14
C ILE A 562 17.01 -18.92 -12.66
N TRP A 563 17.22 -19.96 -11.85
CA TRP A 563 17.54 -19.80 -10.42
C TRP A 563 18.91 -19.13 -10.19
N TYR A 564 19.94 -19.46 -10.99
CA TYR A 564 21.22 -18.73 -10.93
C TYR A 564 21.05 -17.23 -11.29
N ALA A 565 20.18 -16.90 -12.23
CA ALA A 565 19.92 -15.50 -12.58
C ALA A 565 19.14 -14.75 -11.49
N LEU A 566 18.21 -15.42 -10.79
CA LEU A 566 17.54 -14.85 -9.61
C LEU A 566 18.50 -14.63 -8.43
N ILE A 567 19.51 -15.51 -8.24
CA ILE A 567 20.63 -15.24 -7.31
C ILE A 567 21.37 -13.96 -7.73
N ILE A 568 21.74 -13.83 -9.01
CA ILE A 568 22.46 -12.66 -9.51
C ILE A 568 21.63 -11.39 -9.31
N TYR A 569 20.33 -11.42 -9.60
CA TYR A 569 19.41 -10.30 -9.38
C TYR A 569 19.39 -9.81 -7.92
N MET A 570 19.19 -10.71 -6.95
CA MET A 570 19.19 -10.32 -5.53
C MET A 570 20.59 -10.01 -4.99
N GLY A 571 21.63 -10.66 -5.51
CA GLY A 571 23.02 -10.33 -5.21
C GLY A 571 23.40 -8.93 -5.66
N LEU A 572 23.09 -8.57 -6.92
CA LEU A 572 23.26 -7.23 -7.48
C LEU A 572 22.46 -6.17 -6.69
N ARG A 573 21.21 -6.48 -6.33
CA ARG A 573 20.37 -5.63 -5.46
C ARG A 573 21.03 -5.37 -4.10
N THR A 574 21.54 -6.42 -3.46
CA THR A 574 22.27 -6.33 -2.18
C THR A 574 23.54 -5.51 -2.34
N VAL A 575 24.34 -5.77 -3.38
CA VAL A 575 25.60 -5.04 -3.67
C VAL A 575 25.33 -3.55 -3.89
N ALA A 576 24.27 -3.17 -4.60
CA ALA A 576 23.91 -1.76 -4.75
C ALA A 576 23.58 -1.10 -3.40
N GLY A 577 22.73 -1.72 -2.58
CA GLY A 577 22.41 -1.24 -1.25
C GLY A 577 23.65 -1.09 -0.35
N VAL A 578 24.49 -2.14 -0.30
CA VAL A 578 25.77 -2.14 0.43
C VAL A 578 26.70 -1.05 -0.08
N TRP A 579 26.82 -0.87 -1.40
CA TRP A 579 27.71 0.11 -2.01
C TRP A 579 27.33 1.54 -1.66
N ARG A 580 26.03 1.86 -1.58
CA ARG A 580 25.59 3.22 -1.24
C ARG A 580 26.03 3.64 0.17
N VAL A 581 25.72 2.80 1.15
CA VAL A 581 26.06 3.04 2.55
C VAL A 581 27.57 2.88 2.77
N GLY A 582 28.16 1.82 2.21
CA GLY A 582 29.57 1.45 2.30
C GLY A 582 30.54 2.36 1.55
N THR A 583 30.07 3.29 0.71
CA THR A 583 30.90 4.38 0.14
C THR A 583 30.76 5.70 0.89
N ALA A 584 29.90 5.78 1.92
CA ALA A 584 29.57 7.01 2.63
C ALA A 584 29.18 8.16 1.65
N THR A 585 28.35 7.84 0.65
CA THR A 585 27.83 8.79 -0.36
C THR A 585 26.36 9.14 -0.12
N GLY A 586 25.86 10.19 -0.78
CA GLY A 586 24.49 10.67 -0.55
C GLY A 586 24.27 11.14 0.89
N PRO A 587 23.17 10.75 1.56
CA PRO A 587 22.91 11.03 2.98
C PRO A 587 24.03 10.56 3.92
N TRP A 588 24.74 9.49 3.56
CA TRP A 588 25.76 8.84 4.39
C TRP A 588 27.10 9.58 4.48
N ARG A 589 27.20 10.81 3.93
CA ARG A 589 28.41 11.64 3.95
C ARG A 589 29.01 11.82 5.36
N PHE A 590 28.19 11.89 6.41
CA PHE A 590 28.65 12.04 7.79
C PHE A 590 29.55 10.88 8.28
N LEU A 591 29.44 9.68 7.69
CA LEU A 591 30.30 8.54 8.04
C LEU A 591 31.78 8.78 7.69
N ARG A 592 32.09 9.67 6.74
CA ARG A 592 33.48 10.07 6.44
C ARG A 592 34.12 10.89 7.56
N GLY A 593 33.34 11.66 8.32
CA GLY A 593 33.86 12.41 9.47
C GLY A 593 34.48 11.49 10.52
N ARG A 594 33.78 10.39 10.88
CA ARG A 594 34.26 9.37 11.83
C ARG A 594 35.37 8.43 11.31
N MET A 595 35.93 8.70 10.14
CA MET A 595 37.11 7.99 9.62
C MET A 595 38.37 8.85 9.58
N LEU A 596 38.24 10.13 9.92
CA LEU A 596 39.33 11.11 10.06
C LEU A 596 39.55 11.53 11.53
N SER A 597 38.71 11.01 12.44
CA SER A 597 38.81 11.08 13.91
C SER A 597 39.03 9.68 14.48
#